data_AF-A0AAX0WZI0-F1
#
_entry.id   AF-A0AAX0WZI0-F1
#
_cell.length_a   1.000
_cell.length_b   1.000
_cell.length_c   1.000
_cell.angle_alpha   90.00
_cell.angle_beta   90.00
_cell.angle_gamma   90.00
#
_symmetry.space_group_name_H-M   'P 1'
#
loop_
_entity.id
_entity.type
_entity.pdbx_description
1 polymer ?
#
loop_
_entity_poly.entity_id
_entity_poly.type
_entity_poly.pdbx_seq_one_letter_code
_entity_poly.pdbx_strand_id
1 'polypeptide(L)'
;MYQKLQTEGRVGRKGFFSKEEKKPVENNTIHIKVKNTQLSIDKGHFEGSLGAAEEAIQFFADQNEITYKSLGHGYGILTVQGMNHHITPYGIDISMMLEFCNIDESKLTQQLEI
;
A
#
# COMPACT_ATOMS: atom_id res chain seq x y z
N MET A 1 39.56 -46.11 -20.08
CA MET A 1 39.53 -44.65 -20.31
C MET A 1 38.34 -44.09 -19.54
N TYR A 2 38.56 -43.65 -18.30
CA TYR A 2 37.57 -42.89 -17.52
C TYR A 2 38.34 -41.88 -16.68
N GLN A 3 38.17 -40.61 -17.05
CA GLN A 3 38.61 -39.44 -16.31
C GLN A 3 37.50 -39.11 -15.30
N LYS A 4 37.80 -39.08 -14.00
CA LYS A 4 37.02 -38.31 -13.04
C LYS A 4 37.99 -37.48 -12.22
N LEU A 5 37.82 -36.17 -12.37
CA LEU A 5 38.55 -35.13 -11.67
C LEU A 5 38.26 -35.19 -10.16
N GLN A 6 39.36 -35.07 -9.40
CA GLN A 6 39.62 -34.22 -8.23
C GLN A 6 38.46 -33.28 -7.80
N THR A 7 38.24 -32.91 -6.53
CA THR A 7 39.10 -32.92 -5.35
C THR A 7 38.22 -32.74 -4.10
N GLU A 8 38.64 -33.37 -3.02
CA GLU A 8 38.11 -33.17 -1.67
C GLU A 8 38.44 -31.77 -1.13
N GLY A 9 37.62 -31.28 -0.21
CA GLY A 9 38.04 -30.37 0.85
C GLY A 9 37.48 -28.94 0.80
N ARG A 10 36.38 -28.72 1.52
CA ARG A 10 36.20 -27.50 2.35
C ARG A 10 35.08 -27.70 3.37
N VAL A 11 35.51 -28.02 4.59
CA VAL A 11 34.73 -27.88 5.83
C VAL A 11 34.47 -26.39 6.03
N GLY A 12 33.21 -25.97 6.10
CA GLY A 12 32.85 -24.56 6.26
C GLY A 12 31.42 -24.36 6.75
N ARG A 13 31.30 -24.15 8.08
CA ARG A 13 30.19 -23.53 8.81
C ARG A 13 28.77 -24.07 8.57
N LYS A 14 28.30 -24.89 9.53
CA LYS A 14 26.88 -24.96 9.91
C LYS A 14 26.44 -23.57 10.38
N GLY A 15 25.87 -22.78 9.49
CA GLY A 15 25.08 -21.61 9.86
C GLY A 15 23.79 -22.09 10.51
N PHE A 16 23.58 -21.74 11.77
CA PHE A 16 22.30 -21.87 12.44
C PHE A 16 21.28 -21.02 11.67
N PHE A 17 20.42 -21.67 10.89
CA PHE A 17 19.19 -21.04 10.42
C PHE A 17 18.27 -20.93 11.62
N SER A 18 18.35 -19.81 12.34
CA SER A 18 17.27 -19.37 13.20
C SER A 18 16.04 -19.23 12.30
N LYS A 19 15.04 -20.10 12.51
CA LYS A 19 13.66 -19.80 12.10
C LYS A 19 13.22 -18.60 12.94
N GLU A 20 13.62 -17.40 12.55
CA GLU A 20 12.85 -16.22 12.94
C GLU A 20 11.48 -16.41 12.31
N GLU A 21 10.47 -16.64 13.15
CA GLU A 21 9.09 -16.42 12.77
C GLU A 21 9.03 -15.02 12.17
N LYS A 22 8.88 -14.95 10.84
CA LYS A 22 8.62 -13.70 10.16
C LYS A 22 7.35 -13.15 10.80
N LYS A 23 7.50 -12.10 11.63
CA LYS A 23 6.38 -11.29 12.07
C LYS A 23 5.52 -11.02 10.82
N PRO A 24 4.18 -11.14 10.89
CA PRO A 24 3.35 -10.77 9.76
C PRO A 24 3.74 -9.34 9.38
N VAL A 25 4.15 -9.16 8.12
CA VAL A 25 4.38 -7.82 7.57
C VAL A 25 2.99 -7.21 7.51
N GLU A 26 2.64 -6.40 8.51
CA GLU A 26 1.44 -5.58 8.45
C GLU A 26 1.59 -4.69 7.22
N ASN A 27 0.76 -4.98 6.21
CA ASN A 27 0.80 -4.26 4.96
C ASN A 27 0.21 -2.88 5.22
N ASN A 28 1.07 -1.89 5.46
CA ASN A 28 0.68 -0.50 5.77
C ASN A 28 0.24 0.29 4.55
N THR A 29 -0.16 -0.39 3.48
CA THR A 29 -0.56 0.23 2.22
C THR A 29 -1.81 -0.49 1.74
N ILE A 30 -2.83 0.29 1.37
CA ILE A 30 -4.03 -0.20 0.70
C ILE A 30 -3.93 0.13 -0.79
N HIS A 31 -4.65 -0.61 -1.61
CA HIS A 31 -4.66 -0.39 -3.05
C HIS A 31 -6.06 -0.14 -3.55
N ILE A 32 -6.28 1.04 -4.15
CA ILE A 32 -7.57 1.38 -4.74
C ILE A 32 -7.47 1.43 -6.25
N LYS A 33 -8.50 0.97 -6.95
CA LYS A 33 -8.64 1.12 -8.40
C LYS A 33 -9.43 2.38 -8.67
N VAL A 34 -8.83 3.27 -9.46
CA VAL A 34 -9.49 4.45 -10.04
C VAL A 34 -9.65 4.23 -11.54
N LYS A 35 -10.37 5.11 -12.24
CA LYS A 35 -10.79 4.85 -13.64
C LYS A 35 -9.65 4.48 -14.59
N ASN A 36 -8.47 5.08 -14.41
CA ASN A 36 -7.36 4.97 -15.35
C ASN A 36 -6.11 4.30 -14.77
N THR A 37 -6.10 3.95 -13.48
CA THR A 37 -4.93 3.36 -12.83
C THR A 37 -5.30 2.74 -11.47
N GLN A 38 -4.32 2.12 -10.82
CA GLN A 38 -4.40 1.68 -9.43
C GLN A 38 -3.49 2.58 -8.60
N LEU A 39 -4.01 3.09 -7.48
CA LEU A 39 -3.26 3.90 -6.54
C LEU A 39 -2.87 3.05 -5.33
N SER A 40 -1.63 3.23 -4.87
CA SER A 40 -1.17 2.75 -3.58
C SER A 40 -1.31 3.89 -2.59
N ILE A 41 -1.99 3.65 -1.48
CA ILE A 41 -2.25 4.63 -0.44
C ILE A 41 -1.65 4.12 0.85
N ASP A 42 -0.77 4.91 1.44
CA ASP A 42 -0.10 4.53 2.67
C ASP A 42 -0.98 4.79 3.89
N LYS A 43 -0.83 3.98 4.93
CA LYS A 43 -1.55 4.15 6.20
C LYS A 43 -1.28 5.52 6.82
N GLY A 44 -0.04 6.01 6.71
CA GLY A 44 0.37 7.25 7.37
C GLY A 44 0.14 7.18 8.89
N HIS A 45 -0.67 8.12 9.40
CA HIS A 45 -1.06 8.20 10.80
C HIS A 45 -2.45 7.64 11.09
N PHE A 46 -3.13 7.04 10.11
CA PHE A 46 -4.48 6.50 10.29
C PHE A 46 -4.50 5.35 11.31
N GLU A 47 -5.32 5.48 12.35
CA GLU A 47 -5.42 4.49 13.44
C GLU A 47 -6.58 3.48 13.26
N GLY A 48 -7.44 3.68 12.26
CA GLY A 48 -8.59 2.81 12.00
C GLY A 48 -8.27 1.52 11.23
N SER A 49 -9.33 0.80 10.84
CA SER A 49 -9.23 -0.44 10.06
C SER A 49 -8.83 -0.16 8.61
N LEU A 50 -7.68 -0.69 8.18
CA LEU A 50 -7.21 -0.58 6.79
C LEU A 50 -8.20 -1.19 5.79
N GLY A 51 -8.82 -2.31 6.14
CA GLY A 51 -9.83 -2.96 5.29
C GLY A 51 -11.08 -2.10 5.13
N ALA A 52 -11.54 -1.46 6.21
CA ALA A 52 -12.69 -0.55 6.16
C ALA A 52 -12.37 0.71 5.33
N ALA A 53 -11.15 1.24 5.44
CA ALA A 53 -10.70 2.36 4.62
C ALA A 53 -10.61 1.98 3.14
N GLU A 54 -10.03 0.82 2.82
CA GLU A 54 -9.98 0.30 1.45
C GLU A 54 -11.38 0.15 0.85
N GLU A 55 -12.30 -0.50 1.56
CA GLU A 55 -13.68 -0.69 1.11
C GLU A 55 -14.40 0.65 0.92
N ALA A 56 -14.29 1.58 1.87
CA ALA A 56 -14.97 2.88 1.80
C ALA A 56 -14.46 3.73 0.64
N ILE A 57 -13.14 3.81 0.46
CA ILE A 57 -12.52 4.59 -0.61
C ILE A 57 -12.78 3.92 -1.96
N GLN A 58 -12.68 2.59 -2.06
CA GLN A 58 -12.98 1.87 -3.30
C GLN A 58 -14.46 2.04 -3.69
N PHE A 59 -15.38 1.89 -2.73
CA PHE A 59 -16.81 2.11 -2.96
C PHE A 59 -17.08 3.52 -3.47
N PHE A 60 -16.45 4.53 -2.86
CA PHE A 60 -16.56 5.91 -3.34
C PHE A 60 -15.97 6.07 -4.74
N ALA A 61 -14.81 5.47 -5.04
CA ALA A 61 -14.19 5.50 -6.36
C ALA A 61 -15.04 4.83 -7.45
N ASP A 62 -15.78 3.78 -7.11
CA ASP A 62 -16.67 3.08 -8.04
C ASP A 62 -17.91 3.90 -8.41
N GLN A 63 -18.42 4.72 -7.47
CA GLN A 63 -19.60 5.56 -7.67
C GLN A 63 -19.27 6.93 -8.29
N ASN A 64 -18.00 7.35 -8.23
CA ASN A 64 -17.60 8.70 -8.60
C ASN A 64 -16.51 8.72 -9.68
N GLU A 65 -16.34 9.87 -10.33
CA GLU A 65 -15.22 10.06 -11.22
C GLU A 65 -13.96 10.40 -10.44
N ILE A 66 -13.09 9.39 -10.29
CA ILE A 66 -11.73 9.55 -9.81
C ILE A 66 -10.74 9.18 -10.90
N THR A 67 -9.81 10.08 -11.19
CA THR A 67 -8.72 9.84 -12.12
C THR A 67 -7.40 10.32 -11.53
N TYR A 68 -6.30 9.71 -11.96
CA TYR A 68 -4.97 10.13 -11.56
C TYR A 68 -4.07 10.35 -12.76
N LYS A 69 -3.41 11.50 -12.81
CA LYS A 69 -2.43 11.85 -13.84
C LYS A 69 -1.06 12.01 -13.20
N SER A 70 -0.14 11.09 -13.51
CA SER A 70 1.27 11.25 -13.13
C SER A 70 1.91 12.40 -13.89
N LEU A 71 2.66 13.25 -13.18
CA LEU A 71 3.51 14.29 -13.73
C LEU A 71 5.01 13.91 -13.71
N GLY A 72 5.33 12.71 -13.19
CA GLY A 72 6.70 12.22 -13.03
C GLY A 72 7.32 12.58 -11.68
N HIS A 73 8.41 11.89 -11.32
CA HIS A 73 9.16 12.11 -10.07
C HIS A 73 8.33 12.10 -8.78
N GLY A 74 7.28 11.28 -8.74
CA GLY A 74 6.36 11.18 -7.59
C GLY A 74 5.27 12.26 -7.55
N TYR A 75 5.30 13.24 -8.45
CA TYR A 75 4.23 14.23 -8.57
C TYR A 75 3.05 13.70 -9.40
N GLY A 76 1.86 14.15 -9.05
CA GLY A 76 0.65 13.82 -9.80
C GLY A 76 -0.48 14.80 -9.55
N ILE A 77 -1.55 14.64 -10.32
CA ILE A 77 -2.83 15.31 -10.11
C ILE A 77 -3.87 14.22 -9.93
N LEU A 78 -4.47 14.17 -8.75
CA LEU A 78 -5.65 13.37 -8.48
C LEU A 78 -6.87 14.25 -8.74
N THR A 79 -7.78 13.81 -9.59
CA THR A 79 -9.04 14.51 -9.83
C THR A 79 -10.16 13.70 -9.18
N VAL A 80 -10.85 14.29 -8.21
CA VAL A 80 -11.99 13.68 -7.50
C VAL A 80 -13.22 14.54 -7.75
N GLN A 81 -14.24 13.99 -8.41
CA GLN A 81 -15.48 14.73 -8.74
C GLN A 81 -15.24 16.08 -9.45
N GLY A 82 -14.20 16.16 -10.29
CA GLY A 82 -13.83 17.39 -11.00
C GLY A 82 -12.96 18.37 -10.22
N MET A 83 -12.67 18.11 -8.95
CA MET A 83 -11.70 18.88 -8.15
C MET A 83 -10.31 18.29 -8.30
N ASN A 84 -9.31 19.15 -8.50
CA ASN A 84 -7.91 18.73 -8.66
C ASN A 84 -7.16 18.86 -7.33
N HIS A 85 -6.53 17.76 -6.93
CA HIS A 85 -5.65 17.66 -5.78
C HIS A 85 -4.22 17.39 -6.27
N HIS A 86 -3.29 18.26 -5.90
CA HIS A 86 -1.89 18.12 -6.28
C HIS A 86 -1.19 17.16 -5.34
N ILE A 87 -0.67 16.08 -5.90
CA ILE A 87 0.02 15.03 -5.16
C ILE A 87 1.52 15.30 -5.19
N THR A 88 2.13 15.23 -4.01
CA THR A 88 3.56 15.42 -3.82
C THR A 88 4.32 14.09 -3.90
N PRO A 89 5.66 14.10 -3.98
CA PRO A 89 6.46 12.87 -3.99
C PRO A 89 6.33 12.01 -2.72
N TYR A 90 5.75 12.57 -1.65
CA TYR A 90 5.43 11.83 -0.42
C TYR A 90 4.21 10.91 -0.58
N GLY A 91 3.51 10.97 -1.72
CA GLY A 91 2.37 10.12 -2.01
C GLY A 91 1.07 10.62 -1.41
N ILE A 92 0.14 9.69 -1.21
CA ILE A 92 -1.19 9.91 -0.62
C ILE A 92 -1.30 8.94 0.54
N ASP A 93 -1.70 9.44 1.70
CA ASP A 93 -2.06 8.62 2.85
C ASP A 93 -3.58 8.44 2.97
N ILE A 94 -4.01 7.52 3.82
CA ILE A 94 -5.43 7.18 4.01
C ILE A 94 -6.23 8.42 4.45
N SER A 95 -5.77 9.15 5.47
CA SER A 95 -6.48 10.33 5.97
C SER A 95 -6.66 11.40 4.88
N MET A 96 -5.61 11.65 4.10
CA MET A 96 -5.64 12.57 2.96
C MET A 96 -6.64 12.10 1.89
N MET A 97 -6.67 10.81 1.55
CA MET A 97 -7.62 10.29 0.57
C MET A 97 -9.06 10.37 1.09
N LEU A 98 -9.30 10.07 2.36
CA LEU A 98 -10.61 10.19 2.99
C LEU A 98 -11.11 11.64 2.95
N GLU A 99 -10.23 12.61 3.22
CA GLU A 99 -10.53 14.04 3.09
C GLU A 99 -10.93 14.39 1.65
N PHE A 100 -10.16 13.94 0.64
CA PHE A 100 -10.48 14.19 -0.77
C PHE A 100 -11.82 13.56 -1.19
N CYS A 101 -12.16 12.41 -0.64
CA CYS A 101 -13.45 11.74 -0.86
C CYS A 101 -14.58 12.29 0.02
N ASN A 102 -14.31 13.26 0.90
CA ASN A 102 -15.26 13.76 1.89
C ASN A 102 -15.89 12.64 2.75
N ILE A 103 -15.08 11.62 3.09
CA ILE A 103 -15.43 10.51 3.96
C ILE A 103 -14.96 10.84 5.36
N ASP A 104 -15.88 10.83 6.32
CA ASP A 104 -15.57 11.10 7.72
C ASP A 104 -14.78 9.93 8.33
N GLU A 105 -13.53 10.19 8.69
CA GLU A 105 -12.59 9.23 9.27
C GLU A 105 -13.15 8.56 10.53
N SER A 106 -13.91 9.30 11.35
CA SER A 106 -14.45 8.81 12.62
C SER A 106 -15.42 7.63 12.43
N LYS A 107 -16.06 7.52 11.26
CA LYS A 107 -16.97 6.41 10.93
C LYS A 107 -16.22 5.09 10.70
N LEU A 108 -14.94 5.15 10.39
CA LEU A 108 -14.08 3.98 10.13
C LEU A 108 -13.36 3.51 11.40
N THR A 109 -13.13 4.41 12.36
CA THR A 109 -12.49 4.10 13.63
C THR A 109 -13.46 3.44 14.63
N GLN A 110 -14.77 3.68 14.50
CA GLN A 110 -15.81 3.15 15.41
C GLN A 110 -16.05 1.64 15.35
N GLN A 111 -15.36 0.88 14.48
CA GLN A 111 -15.49 -0.58 14.42
C GLN A 111 -14.59 -1.33 15.42
N LEU A 112 -13.85 -0.63 16.29
CA LEU A 112 -12.96 -1.23 17.30
C LEU A 112 -13.56 -1.37 18.72
N GLU A 113 -14.81 -0.92 18.96
CA GLU A 113 -15.42 -0.89 20.31
C GLU A 113 -16.60 -1.88 20.53
N ILE A 114 -16.62 -3.05 19.87
CA ILE A 114 -17.61 -4.12 20.18
C ILE A 114 -16.94 -5.39 20.68
#